data_AF-A0A9D4WRR8-F1
#
_entry.id   AF-A0A9D4WRR8-F1
#
_cell.length_a   1.000
_cell.length_b   1.000
_cell.length_c   1.000
_cell.angle_alpha   90.00
_cell.angle_beta   90.00
_cell.angle_gamma   90.00
#
_symmetry.space_group_name_H-M   'P 1'
#
loop_
_entity.id
_entity.type
_entity.pdbx_description
1 polymer ?
#
loop_
_entity_poly.entity_id
_entity_poly.type
_entity_poly.pdbx_seq_one_letter_code
_entity_poly.pdbx_strand_id
1 'polypeptide(L)'
;FISTTIYISSHIHQIISFHSFSFLYTLPYTQVNHFFCGFMMAVPVNIAILITSLLCILSTASCGRLIVGAKTEITDVRTNMEVQELGKFAVEEYNYKKSNGGGEALKFVEVVEAKKQVVSGMKYYLNISAVDHNGVRRMFTSVVVVKPWIQYKKVLHFGDSSSFHQLQHTSM
;
A
#
# COMPACT_ATOMS: atom_id res chain seq x y z
N PHE A 1 30.86 8.47 35.65
CA PHE A 1 30.46 8.93 34.30
C PHE A 1 29.55 10.16 34.29
N ILE A 2 28.92 10.58 35.39
CA ILE A 2 28.03 11.76 35.42
C ILE A 2 28.79 13.07 35.69
N SER A 3 30.01 13.00 36.23
CA SER A 3 30.81 14.20 36.59
C SER A 3 31.59 14.81 35.43
N THR A 4 31.89 14.05 34.37
CA THR A 4 32.69 14.53 33.23
C THR A 4 31.84 15.33 32.23
N THR A 5 30.54 15.06 32.16
CA THR A 5 29.60 15.74 31.25
C THR A 5 29.25 17.16 31.70
N ILE A 6 29.26 17.43 33.01
CA ILE A 6 28.96 18.76 33.56
C ILE A 6 30.14 19.73 33.32
N TYR A 7 31.37 19.23 33.32
CA TYR A 7 32.57 20.04 33.11
C TYR A 7 32.68 20.60 31.68
N ILE A 8 32.26 19.81 30.68
CA ILE A 8 32.32 20.22 29.27
C ILE A 8 31.21 21.25 28.95
N SER A 9 30.05 21.15 29.59
CA SER A 9 28.94 22.11 29.41
C SER A 9 29.25 23.50 30.00
N SER A 10 29.93 23.56 31.15
CA SER A 10 30.36 24.83 31.76
C SER A 10 31.45 25.55 30.95
N HIS A 11 32.30 24.80 30.24
CA HIS A 11 33.44 25.40 29.54
C HIS A 11 33.07 25.94 28.15
N ILE A 12 32.12 25.29 27.46
CA ILE A 12 31.64 25.76 26.15
C ILE A 12 30.85 27.08 26.28
N HIS A 13 30.10 27.27 27.37
CA HIS A 13 29.42 28.54 27.64
C HIS A 13 30.37 29.72 27.90
N GLN A 14 31.58 29.48 28.44
CA GLN A 14 32.56 30.54 28.64
C GLN A 14 33.28 30.92 27.34
N ILE A 15 33.58 29.96 26.46
CA ILE A 15 34.36 30.23 25.23
C ILE A 15 33.53 30.99 24.19
N ILE A 16 32.23 30.68 24.04
CA ILE A 16 31.35 31.40 23.10
C ILE A 16 31.11 32.85 23.56
N SER A 17 31.18 33.13 24.87
CA SER A 17 30.99 34.48 25.40
C SER A 17 32.20 35.41 25.17
N PHE A 18 33.41 34.86 24.98
CA PHE A 18 34.62 35.68 24.92
C PHE A 18 34.99 36.15 23.51
N HIS A 19 34.63 35.41 22.45
CA HIS A 19 35.07 35.78 21.10
C HIS A 19 34.17 36.80 20.39
N SER A 20 32.93 36.99 20.85
CA SER A 20 32.04 38.07 20.36
C SER A 20 32.19 39.39 21.11
N PHE A 21 32.87 39.42 22.27
CA PHE A 21 32.91 40.61 23.13
C PHE A 21 34.06 41.58 22.81
N SER A 22 35.05 41.20 22.01
CA SER A 22 36.17 42.08 21.65
C SER A 22 35.90 43.02 20.47
N PHE A 23 34.73 42.95 19.82
CA PHE A 23 34.40 43.81 18.66
C PHE A 23 33.45 44.98 19.01
N LEU A 24 33.14 45.19 20.28
CA LEU A 24 32.15 46.18 20.73
C LEU A 24 32.75 47.37 21.49
N TYR A 25 34.07 47.43 21.67
CA TYR A 25 34.72 48.48 22.47
C TYR A 25 35.21 49.70 21.67
N THR A 26 34.83 49.84 20.41
CA THR A 26 35.22 50.98 19.56
C THR A 26 34.07 51.63 18.79
N LEU A 27 32.81 51.29 19.09
CA LEU A 27 31.65 51.84 18.38
C LEU A 27 30.76 52.66 19.33
N PRO A 28 30.18 53.78 18.86
CA PRO A 28 29.36 54.67 19.67
C PRO A 28 28.14 53.94 20.25
N TYR A 29 27.78 54.27 21.49
CA TYR A 29 26.75 53.64 22.34
C TYR A 29 25.36 53.47 21.68
N THR A 30 25.09 54.19 20.59
CA THR A 30 23.85 54.13 19.80
C THR A 30 23.79 52.99 18.76
N GLN A 31 24.92 52.40 18.34
CA GLN A 31 24.94 51.28 17.35
C GLN A 31 24.88 49.88 18.00
N VAL A 32 25.28 49.78 19.27
CA VAL A 32 25.38 48.53 20.05
C VAL A 32 24.00 47.90 20.28
N ASN A 33 23.00 48.72 20.59
CA ASN A 33 21.63 48.28 20.90
C ASN A 33 20.87 47.77 19.66
N HIS A 34 21.22 48.25 18.46
CA HIS A 34 20.59 47.81 17.22
C HIS A 34 21.14 46.44 16.76
N PHE A 35 22.44 46.20 16.98
CA PHE A 35 23.11 44.94 16.64
C PHE A 35 22.70 43.79 17.57
N PHE A 36 22.56 44.04 18.87
CA PHE A 36 22.11 43.03 19.84
C PHE A 36 20.63 42.64 19.65
N CYS A 37 19.77 43.57 19.25
CA CYS A 37 18.36 43.30 18.97
C CYS A 37 18.19 42.38 17.74
N GLY A 38 18.94 42.61 16.66
CA GLY A 38 18.89 41.76 15.46
C GLY A 38 19.40 40.33 15.69
N PHE A 39 20.49 40.18 16.45
CA PHE A 39 21.11 38.87 16.69
C PHE A 39 20.30 38.01 17.69
N MET A 40 19.76 38.61 18.75
CA MET A 40 18.97 37.91 19.77
C MET A 40 17.59 37.46 19.27
N MET A 41 17.07 38.11 18.23
CA MET A 41 15.79 37.75 17.59
C MET A 41 15.95 36.73 16.45
N ALA A 42 17.12 36.64 15.81
CA ALA A 42 17.36 35.74 14.67
C ALA A 42 17.69 34.29 15.08
N VAL A 43 18.42 34.10 16.19
CA VAL A 43 18.81 32.78 16.69
C VAL A 43 17.62 31.90 17.11
N PRO A 44 16.62 32.38 17.89
CA PRO A 44 15.47 31.55 18.27
C PRO A 44 14.56 31.22 17.09
N VAL A 45 14.45 32.11 16.09
CA VAL A 45 13.65 31.90 14.88
C VAL A 45 14.25 30.78 14.02
N ASN A 46 15.56 30.79 13.81
CA ASN A 46 16.23 29.73 13.05
C ASN A 46 16.17 28.36 13.76
N ILE A 47 16.29 28.33 15.10
CA ILE A 47 16.14 27.10 15.88
C ILE A 47 14.69 26.57 15.80
N ALA A 48 13.68 27.44 15.87
CA ALA A 48 12.28 27.06 15.72
C ALA A 48 11.98 26.48 14.32
N ILE A 49 12.59 27.04 13.26
CA ILE A 49 12.47 26.53 11.88
C ILE A 49 13.09 25.13 11.74
N LEU A 50 14.25 24.89 12.38
CA LEU A 50 14.90 23.57 12.34
C LEU A 50 14.09 22.51 13.09
N ILE A 51 13.53 22.84 14.26
CA ILE A 51 12.72 21.92 15.06
C ILE A 51 11.40 21.59 14.35
N THR A 52 10.74 22.57 13.74
CA THR A 52 9.50 22.34 12.98
C THR A 52 9.75 21.50 11.72
N SER A 53 10.83 21.75 11.00
CA SER A 53 11.27 20.91 9.88
C SER A 53 11.52 19.46 10.30
N LEU A 54 12.20 19.24 11.44
CA LEU A 54 12.48 17.91 11.96
C LEU A 54 11.21 17.16 12.40
N LEU A 55 10.24 17.86 13.04
CA LEU A 55 8.93 17.29 13.38
C LEU A 55 8.11 16.90 12.14
N CYS A 56 8.18 17.70 11.07
CA CYS A 56 7.51 17.40 9.81
C CYS A 56 8.07 16.12 9.16
N ILE A 57 9.38 15.91 9.21
CA ILE A 57 10.03 14.70 8.66
C ILE A 57 9.60 13.44 9.42
N LEU A 58 9.56 13.48 10.76
CA LEU A 58 9.16 12.34 11.59
C LEU A 58 7.70 11.91 11.35
N SER A 59 6.82 12.86 11.01
CA SER A 59 5.40 12.59 10.75
C SER A 59 5.14 11.83 9.45
N THR A 60 6.07 11.90 8.48
CA THR A 60 5.92 11.22 7.18
C THR A 60 6.24 9.73 7.20
N ALA A 61 6.80 9.21 8.29
CA ALA A 61 7.28 7.82 8.38
C ALA A 61 6.19 6.76 8.68
N SER A 62 4.92 7.16 8.94
CA SER A 62 3.86 6.18 9.30
C SER A 62 2.74 6.00 8.28
N CYS A 63 2.78 6.65 7.11
CA CYS A 63 1.79 6.39 6.06
C CYS A 63 2.16 5.14 5.25
N GLY A 64 1.96 3.96 5.84
CA GLY A 64 1.83 2.72 5.08
C GLY A 64 0.72 2.90 4.05
N ARG A 65 1.08 3.09 2.78
CA ARG A 65 0.12 3.23 1.68
C ARG A 65 -0.62 1.90 1.53
N LEU A 66 -1.86 1.83 2.02
CA LEU A 66 -2.80 0.79 1.60
C LEU A 66 -3.13 1.06 0.13
N ILE A 67 -2.50 0.34 -0.79
CA ILE A 67 -2.80 0.43 -2.22
C ILE A 67 -4.17 -0.21 -2.46
N VAL A 68 -5.23 0.59 -2.36
CA VAL A 68 -6.58 0.18 -2.74
C VAL A 68 -6.57 -0.12 -4.23
N GLY A 69 -7.05 -1.31 -4.61
CA GLY A 69 -7.14 -1.76 -6.00
C GLY A 69 -6.01 -2.69 -6.46
N ALA A 70 -4.98 -2.96 -5.65
CA ALA A 70 -4.02 -4.00 -5.94
C ALA A 70 -4.66 -5.40 -5.88
N LYS A 71 -4.25 -6.30 -6.78
CA LYS A 71 -4.64 -7.72 -6.70
C LYS A 71 -3.84 -8.38 -5.59
N THR A 72 -4.53 -8.87 -4.58
CA THR A 72 -3.95 -9.64 -3.47
C THR A 72 -4.15 -11.12 -3.74
N GLU A 73 -3.10 -11.91 -3.65
CA GLU A 73 -3.19 -13.36 -3.76
C GLU A 73 -3.84 -13.96 -2.50
N ILE A 74 -4.69 -14.97 -2.69
CA ILE A 74 -5.25 -15.76 -1.61
C ILE A 74 -4.40 -17.02 -1.50
N THR A 75 -3.63 -17.17 -0.42
CA THR A 75 -2.76 -18.34 -0.21
C THR A 75 -3.56 -19.60 0.10
N ASP A 76 -4.67 -19.44 0.82
CA ASP A 76 -5.42 -20.55 1.43
C ASP A 76 -6.60 -21.00 0.55
N VAL A 77 -6.36 -21.13 -0.75
CA VAL A 77 -7.43 -21.39 -1.75
C VAL A 77 -8.17 -22.70 -1.48
N ARG A 78 -7.45 -23.75 -1.09
CA ARG A 78 -8.01 -25.11 -0.94
C ARG A 78 -8.82 -25.28 0.34
N THR A 79 -8.47 -24.55 1.40
CA THR A 79 -9.17 -24.59 2.69
C THR A 79 -10.29 -23.55 2.77
N ASN A 80 -10.22 -22.49 1.97
CA ASN A 80 -11.23 -21.44 1.94
C ASN A 80 -12.49 -21.90 1.19
N MET A 81 -13.54 -22.24 1.95
CA MET A 81 -14.83 -22.68 1.41
C MET A 81 -15.50 -21.62 0.53
N GLU A 82 -15.41 -20.33 0.88
CA GLU A 82 -16.00 -19.24 0.08
C GLU A 82 -15.40 -19.21 -1.34
N VAL A 83 -14.08 -19.38 -1.45
CA VAL A 83 -13.39 -19.39 -2.74
C VAL A 83 -13.78 -20.62 -3.57
N GLN A 84 -13.88 -21.79 -2.95
CA GLN A 84 -14.32 -23.01 -3.63
C GLN A 84 -15.78 -22.89 -4.10
N GLU A 85 -16.67 -22.31 -3.30
CA GLU A 85 -18.06 -22.04 -3.68
C GLU A 85 -18.18 -21.03 -4.83
N LEU A 86 -17.31 -20.02 -4.86
CA LEU A 86 -17.24 -19.09 -5.99
C LEU A 86 -16.79 -19.79 -7.28
N GLY A 87 -15.83 -20.71 -7.18
CA GLY A 87 -15.41 -21.56 -8.29
C GLY A 87 -16.53 -22.47 -8.80
N LYS A 88 -17.24 -23.13 -7.89
CA LYS A 88 -18.39 -23.98 -8.22
C LYS A 88 -19.50 -23.20 -8.93
N PHE A 89 -19.86 -22.04 -8.38
CA PHE A 89 -20.83 -21.14 -9.01
C PHE A 89 -20.40 -20.70 -10.42
N ALA A 90 -19.11 -20.44 -10.63
CA ALA A 90 -18.63 -20.04 -11.94
C ALA A 90 -18.83 -21.14 -13.00
N VAL A 91 -18.58 -22.40 -12.62
CA VAL A 91 -18.80 -23.56 -13.49
C VAL A 91 -20.31 -23.80 -13.73
N GLU A 92 -21.13 -23.68 -12.69
CA GLU A 92 -22.59 -23.83 -12.81
C GLU A 92 -23.20 -22.80 -13.76
N GLU A 93 -22.82 -21.52 -13.61
CA GLU A 93 -23.24 -20.45 -14.51
C GLU A 93 -22.79 -20.66 -15.96
N TYR A 94 -21.57 -21.18 -16.15
CA TYR A 94 -21.07 -21.52 -17.47
C TYR A 94 -21.90 -22.64 -18.10
N ASN A 95 -22.15 -23.71 -17.35
CA ASN A 95 -22.96 -24.84 -17.79
C ASN A 95 -24.40 -24.43 -18.11
N TYR A 96 -25.01 -23.58 -17.28
CA TYR A 96 -26.36 -23.05 -17.52
C TYR A 96 -26.43 -22.21 -18.82
N LYS A 97 -25.40 -21.42 -19.11
CA LYS A 97 -25.33 -20.67 -20.38
C LYS A 97 -25.11 -21.58 -21.58
N LYS A 98 -24.33 -22.65 -21.42
CA LYS A 98 -23.99 -23.60 -22.49
C LYS A 98 -25.09 -24.62 -22.77
N SER A 99 -25.90 -24.99 -21.78
CA SER A 99 -27.03 -25.92 -21.96
C SER A 99 -28.04 -25.41 -22.99
N ASN A 100 -28.22 -24.09 -23.08
CA ASN A 100 -29.10 -23.47 -24.09
C ASN A 100 -28.51 -23.48 -25.51
N GLY A 101 -27.22 -23.80 -25.66
CA GLY A 101 -26.50 -23.80 -26.94
C GLY A 101 -25.88 -25.15 -27.32
N GLY A 102 -26.29 -26.24 -26.67
CA GLY A 102 -25.79 -27.60 -26.97
C GLY A 102 -24.35 -27.88 -26.53
N GLY A 103 -23.78 -27.06 -25.64
CA GLY A 103 -22.42 -27.25 -25.14
C GLY A 103 -22.33 -28.31 -24.04
N GLU A 104 -21.17 -28.95 -23.96
CA GLU A 104 -20.87 -29.97 -22.95
C GLU A 104 -20.72 -29.37 -21.55
N ALA A 105 -21.27 -30.07 -20.55
CA ALA A 105 -21.18 -29.65 -19.16
C ALA A 105 -19.80 -29.97 -18.57
N LEU A 106 -19.25 -29.01 -17.83
CA LEU A 106 -18.03 -29.17 -17.06
C LEU A 106 -18.35 -29.62 -15.63
N LYS A 107 -17.53 -30.53 -15.08
CA LYS A 107 -17.59 -30.94 -13.68
C LYS A 107 -16.52 -30.19 -12.88
N PHE A 108 -16.94 -29.39 -11.90
CA PHE A 108 -16.02 -28.70 -11.00
C PHE A 108 -15.17 -29.70 -10.19
N VAL A 109 -13.87 -29.46 -10.07
CA VAL A 109 -12.95 -30.26 -9.22
C VAL A 109 -12.49 -29.43 -8.03
N GLU A 110 -11.73 -28.36 -8.28
CA GLU A 110 -11.20 -27.48 -7.25
C GLU A 110 -10.79 -26.12 -7.85
N VAL A 111 -10.72 -25.10 -7.02
CA VAL A 111 -9.97 -23.87 -7.34
C VAL A 111 -8.50 -24.09 -6.98
N VAL A 112 -7.62 -23.91 -7.96
CA VAL A 112 -6.17 -24.10 -7.83
C VAL A 112 -5.50 -22.82 -7.32
N GLU A 113 -5.91 -21.67 -7.87
CA GLU A 113 -5.36 -20.37 -7.50
C GLU A 113 -6.46 -19.33 -7.43
N ALA A 114 -6.31 -18.34 -6.54
CA ALA A 114 -7.26 -17.25 -6.44
C ALA A 114 -6.57 -15.92 -6.11
N LYS A 115 -7.03 -14.84 -6.74
CA LYS A 115 -6.63 -13.47 -6.41
C LYS A 115 -7.87 -12.63 -6.16
N LYS A 116 -7.79 -11.72 -5.19
CA LYS A 116 -8.86 -10.80 -4.80
C LYS A 116 -8.46 -9.37 -5.11
N GLN A 117 -9.42 -8.57 -5.57
CA GLN A 117 -9.25 -7.15 -5.81
C GLN A 117 -10.46 -6.39 -5.29
N VAL A 118 -10.20 -5.37 -4.46
CA VAL A 118 -11.24 -4.44 -3.98
C VAL A 118 -11.54 -3.44 -5.09
N VAL A 119 -12.82 -3.33 -5.46
CA VAL A 119 -13.36 -2.40 -6.46
C VAL A 119 -14.66 -1.79 -5.91
N SER A 120 -15.65 -1.45 -6.74
CA SER A 120 -17.05 -1.25 -6.31
C SER A 120 -17.73 -2.58 -5.92
N GLY A 121 -17.03 -3.40 -5.12
CA GLY A 121 -17.30 -4.82 -4.85
C GLY A 121 -16.01 -5.57 -4.54
N MET A 122 -16.10 -6.89 -4.50
CA MET A 122 -14.96 -7.80 -4.46
C MET A 122 -14.88 -8.52 -5.81
N LYS A 123 -13.77 -8.35 -6.52
CA LYS A 123 -13.50 -9.10 -7.75
C LYS A 123 -12.54 -10.25 -7.42
N TYR A 124 -12.97 -11.47 -7.70
CA TYR A 124 -12.20 -12.69 -7.55
C TYR A 124 -11.75 -13.18 -8.92
N TYR A 125 -10.45 -13.38 -9.07
CA TYR A 125 -9.82 -14.02 -10.22
C TYR A 125 -9.51 -15.44 -9.80
N LEU A 126 -10.17 -16.41 -10.43
CA LEU A 126 -10.10 -17.81 -10.05
C LEU A 126 -9.46 -18.61 -11.18
N ASN A 127 -8.51 -19.47 -10.83
CA ASN A 127 -8.02 -20.53 -11.70
C ASN A 127 -8.66 -21.84 -11.23
N ILE A 128 -9.58 -22.36 -12.05
CA ILE A 128 -10.47 -23.45 -11.71
C ILE A 128 -10.06 -24.68 -12.49
N SER A 129 -9.88 -25.78 -11.77
CA SER A 129 -9.79 -27.08 -12.38
C SER A 129 -11.17 -27.69 -12.57
N ALA A 130 -11.49 -28.09 -13.79
CA ALA A 130 -12.72 -28.80 -14.11
C ALA A 130 -12.45 -29.94 -15.08
N VAL A 131 -13.34 -30.93 -15.07
CA VAL A 131 -13.30 -32.10 -15.95
C VAL A 131 -14.37 -31.96 -17.02
N ASP A 132 -14.00 -32.18 -18.28
CA ASP A 132 -14.94 -32.18 -19.39
C ASP A 132 -15.78 -33.47 -19.45
N HIS A 133 -16.70 -33.55 -20.42
CA HIS A 133 -17.55 -34.73 -20.60
C HIS A 133 -16.75 -36.00 -20.91
N ASN A 134 -15.54 -35.87 -21.48
CA ASN A 134 -14.62 -36.97 -21.81
C ASN A 134 -13.79 -37.42 -20.61
N GLY A 135 -13.97 -36.81 -19.44
CA GLY A 135 -13.17 -37.13 -18.26
C GLY A 135 -11.78 -36.46 -18.26
N VAL A 136 -11.51 -35.56 -19.21
CA VAL A 136 -10.22 -34.88 -19.30
C VAL A 136 -10.22 -33.66 -18.38
N ARG A 137 -9.23 -33.60 -17.50
CA ARG A 137 -9.01 -32.48 -16.59
C ARG A 137 -8.42 -31.29 -17.35
N ARG A 138 -9.07 -30.13 -17.28
CA ARG A 138 -8.65 -28.87 -17.89
C ARG A 138 -8.66 -27.74 -16.86
N MET A 139 -7.96 -26.66 -17.20
CA MET A 139 -7.86 -25.46 -16.37
C MET A 139 -8.60 -24.31 -17.03
N PHE A 140 -9.38 -23.59 -16.23
CA PHE A 140 -10.25 -22.51 -16.66
C PHE A 140 -10.01 -21.28 -15.81
N THR A 141 -9.92 -20.12 -16.45
CA THR A 141 -9.85 -18.84 -15.76
C THR A 141 -11.25 -18.25 -15.65
N SER A 142 -11.63 -17.82 -14.45
CA SER A 142 -12.88 -17.13 -14.22
C SER A 142 -12.68 -15.83 -13.44
N VAL A 143 -13.55 -14.85 -13.72
CA VAL A 143 -13.63 -13.59 -12.97
C VAL A 143 -15.04 -13.46 -12.41
N VAL A 144 -15.15 -13.46 -11.08
CA VAL A 144 -16.42 -13.35 -10.36
C VAL A 144 -16.44 -12.04 -9.58
N VAL A 145 -17.55 -11.31 -9.65
CA VAL A 145 -17.77 -10.10 -8.84
C VAL A 145 -18.86 -10.37 -7.80
N VAL A 146 -18.54 -10.03 -6.56
CA VAL A 146 -19.40 -10.16 -5.39
C VAL A 146 -19.62 -8.77 -4.77
N LYS A 147 -20.87 -8.43 -4.44
CA LYS A 147 -21.22 -7.23 -3.67
C LYS A 147 -22.07 -7.67 -2.48
N PRO A 148 -21.45 -7.86 -1.29
CA PRO A 148 -22.13 -8.45 -0.14
C PRO A 148 -23.30 -7.59 0.38
N TRP A 149 -23.20 -6.27 0.29
CA TRP A 149 -24.22 -5.33 0.78
C TRP A 149 -25.55 -5.35 0.01
N ILE A 150 -25.59 -5.94 -1.19
CA ILE A 150 -26.82 -6.16 -1.98
C ILE A 150 -26.99 -7.64 -2.38
N GLN A 151 -26.25 -8.56 -1.74
CA GLN A 151 -26.27 -10.00 -2.05
C GLN A 151 -26.13 -10.33 -3.55
N TYR A 152 -25.33 -9.52 -4.26
CA TYR A 152 -25.15 -9.67 -5.70
C TYR A 152 -23.89 -10.46 -6.02
N LYS A 153 -24.00 -11.45 -6.91
CA LYS A 153 -22.89 -12.29 -7.37
C LYS A 153 -23.06 -12.57 -8.86
N LYS A 154 -22.01 -12.30 -9.66
CA LYS A 154 -22.04 -12.51 -11.11
C LYS A 154 -20.68 -12.93 -11.66
N VAL A 155 -20.70 -13.89 -12.58
CA VAL A 155 -19.55 -14.27 -13.40
C VAL A 155 -19.41 -13.27 -14.55
N LEU A 156 -18.28 -12.56 -14.61
CA LEU A 156 -17.95 -11.65 -15.71
C LEU A 156 -17.25 -12.36 -16.85
N HIS A 157 -16.39 -13.32 -16.53
CA HIS A 157 -15.62 -14.07 -17.50
C HIS A 157 -15.47 -15.52 -17.05
N PHE A 158 -15.51 -16.43 -18.02
CA PHE A 158 -15.18 -17.83 -17.86
C PHE A 158 -14.61 -18.32 -19.19
N GLY A 159 -13.40 -18.86 -19.18
CA GLY A 159 -12.71 -19.31 -20.38
C GLY A 159 -11.59 -20.29 -20.05
N ASP A 160 -11.06 -20.95 -21.08
CA ASP A 160 -9.91 -21.84 -20.92
C ASP A 160 -8.68 -21.02 -20.51
N SER A 161 -7.91 -21.52 -19.55
CA SER A 161 -6.68 -20.87 -19.06
C SER A 161 -5.67 -20.59 -20.18
N SER A 162 -5.64 -21.42 -21.24
CA SER A 162 -4.79 -21.22 -22.42
C SER A 162 -5.06 -19.92 -23.17
N SER A 163 -6.28 -19.39 -23.08
CA SER A 163 -6.67 -18.13 -23.74
C SER A 163 -6.27 -16.86 -22.96
N PHE A 164 -5.86 -17.00 -21.69
CA PHE A 164 -5.59 -15.85 -20.82
C PHE A 164 -4.19 -15.24 -21.05
N HIS A 165 -3.26 -15.98 -21.63
CA HIS A 165 -1.91 -15.50 -21.96
C HIS A 165 -1.91 -14.48 -23.12
N GLN A 166 -2.98 -14.43 -23.92
CA GLN A 166 -3.08 -13.52 -25.06
C GLN A 166 -3.55 -12.10 -24.69
N LEU A 167 -4.03 -11.88 -23.46
CA LEU A 167 -4.49 -10.56 -22.98
C LEU A 167 -3.45 -9.79 -22.14
N GLN A 168 -2.27 -10.35 -21.90
CA GLN A 168 -1.17 -9.65 -21.22
C GLN A 168 -0.15 -9.01 -22.18
N HIS A 169 -0.19 -9.36 -23.47
CA HIS A 169 0.80 -8.88 -24.46
C HIS A 169 0.32 -7.70 -25.34
N THR A 170 -0.90 -7.19 -25.16
CA THR A 170 -1.48 -6.12 -26.01
C THR A 170 -1.70 -4.79 -25.28
N SER A 171 -1.06 -4.62 -24.11
CA SER A 171 -1.01 -3.33 -23.42
C SER A 171 0.45 -2.95 -23.14
N MET A 172 1.18 -2.62 -24.21
CA MET A 172 2.38 -1.78 -24.19
C MET A 172 2.27 -0.77 -25.33
#